data_AF-F9ZVE7-F1
#
_entry.id   AF-F9ZVE7-F1
#
_cell.length_a   1.000
_cell.length_b   1.000
_cell.length_c   1.000
_cell.angle_alpha   90.00
_cell.angle_beta   90.00
_cell.angle_gamma   90.00
#
_symmetry.space_group_name_H-M   'P 1'
#
loop_
_entity.id
_entity.type
_entity.pdbx_description
1 polymer ?
#
loop_
_entity_poly.entity_id
_entity_poly.type
_entity_poly.pdbx_seq_one_letter_code
_entity_poly.pdbx_strand_id
1 'polypeptide(L)'
;MPQCYQSIVIAAPVEQAWETIKNFHDFSWASEVIEHCEAVGRIRGNEIGAKRILNGVFHETLLECNSAARRIRYSIDDGPSPVSSREIKNYVGTLQLRPVTLNNGTFVEWRSSWEAQTEEAEEFCHQIYAALLKTLAQRLEAA
;
A
#
# COMPACT_ATOMS: atom_id res chain seq x y z
N MET A 1 -6.17 18.66 5.94
CA MET A 1 -6.13 17.25 5.50
C MET A 1 -4.71 16.97 5.07
N PRO A 2 -3.88 16.49 6.02
CA PRO A 2 -2.54 16.02 5.70
C PRO A 2 -2.55 14.90 4.66
N GLN A 3 -1.47 14.77 3.92
CA GLN A 3 -1.33 13.77 2.87
C GLN A 3 0.11 13.31 2.70
N CYS A 4 0.28 12.11 2.17
CA CYS A 4 1.57 11.60 1.74
C CYS A 4 1.47 11.11 0.30
N TYR A 5 2.50 11.35 -0.49
CA TYR A 5 2.61 10.87 -1.87
C TYR A 5 4.04 10.43 -2.13
N GLN A 6 4.22 9.20 -2.61
CA GLN A 6 5.50 8.66 -3.07
C GLN A 6 5.30 7.92 -4.39
N SER A 7 6.32 7.91 -5.24
CA SER A 7 6.25 7.19 -6.51
C SER A 7 7.63 6.73 -6.98
N ILE A 8 7.65 5.66 -7.77
CA ILE A 8 8.85 5.12 -8.41
C ILE A 8 8.54 4.68 -9.84
N VAL A 9 9.59 4.51 -10.64
CA VAL A 9 9.53 3.78 -11.91
C VAL A 9 10.34 2.51 -11.74
N ILE A 10 9.76 1.38 -12.15
CA ILE A 10 10.38 0.06 -12.09
C ILE A 10 10.62 -0.44 -13.51
N ALA A 11 11.77 -1.05 -13.76
CA ALA A 11 12.12 -1.66 -15.05
C ALA A 11 11.47 -3.05 -15.27
N ALA A 12 10.16 -3.16 -15.00
CA ALA A 12 9.37 -4.38 -15.18
C ALA A 12 7.98 -4.08 -15.80
N PRO A 13 7.39 -5.02 -16.56
CA PRO A 13 6.05 -4.87 -17.13
C PRO A 13 4.97 -4.71 -16.07
N VAL A 14 3.96 -3.90 -16.36
CA VAL A 14 2.89 -3.56 -15.41
C VAL A 14 2.04 -4.77 -15.01
N GLU A 15 1.93 -5.78 -15.88
CA GLU A 15 1.27 -7.05 -15.59
C GLU A 15 2.00 -7.79 -14.47
N GLN A 16 3.33 -7.92 -14.57
CA GLN A 16 4.15 -8.59 -13.55
C GLN A 16 4.10 -7.84 -12.21
N ALA A 17 4.21 -6.50 -12.27
CA ALA A 17 4.11 -5.67 -11.08
C ALA A 17 2.73 -5.80 -10.41
N TRP A 18 1.65 -5.79 -11.19
CA TRP A 18 0.29 -5.95 -10.66
C TRP A 18 0.05 -7.34 -10.07
N GLU A 19 0.46 -8.41 -10.75
CA GLU A 19 0.35 -9.77 -10.22
C GLU A 19 1.04 -9.92 -8.87
N THR A 20 2.14 -9.20 -8.65
CA THR A 20 2.91 -9.21 -7.40
C THR A 20 2.15 -8.57 -6.23
N ILE A 21 1.36 -7.53 -6.46
CA ILE A 21 0.75 -6.72 -5.38
C ILE A 21 -0.77 -6.85 -5.26
N LYS A 22 -1.47 -7.42 -6.26
CA LYS A 22 -2.94 -7.36 -6.37
C LYS A 22 -3.70 -8.06 -5.24
N ASN A 23 -3.06 -8.98 -4.53
CA ASN A 23 -3.67 -9.71 -3.44
C ASN A 23 -3.42 -8.97 -2.12
N PHE A 24 -4.45 -8.34 -1.54
CA PHE A 24 -4.34 -7.57 -0.30
C PHE A 24 -3.86 -8.39 0.89
N HIS A 25 -4.06 -9.72 0.89
CA HIS A 25 -3.57 -10.61 1.95
C HIS A 25 -2.15 -11.14 1.69
N ASP A 26 -1.56 -10.81 0.54
CA ASP A 26 -0.17 -11.14 0.23
C ASP A 26 0.69 -9.88 0.28
N PHE A 27 1.54 -9.82 1.31
CA PHE A 27 2.55 -8.78 1.49
C PHE A 27 3.97 -9.34 1.39
N SER A 28 4.14 -10.57 0.90
CA SER A 28 5.44 -11.26 0.84
C SER A 28 6.46 -10.54 -0.04
N TRP A 29 5.99 -9.63 -0.91
CA TRP A 29 6.82 -8.80 -1.77
C TRP A 29 7.60 -7.71 -1.01
N ALA A 30 7.22 -7.38 0.23
CA ALA A 30 7.88 -6.39 1.07
C ALA A 30 8.19 -6.90 2.49
N SER A 31 8.69 -8.14 2.57
CA SER A 31 9.03 -8.80 3.84
C SER A 31 10.13 -8.11 4.66
N GLU A 32 10.94 -7.23 4.05
CA GLU A 32 11.93 -6.40 4.76
C GLU A 32 11.29 -5.26 5.58
N VAL A 33 10.02 -4.92 5.30
CA VAL A 33 9.29 -3.83 5.96
C VAL A 33 8.09 -4.38 6.74
N ILE A 34 7.37 -5.34 6.16
CA ILE A 34 6.21 -6.00 6.74
C ILE A 34 6.55 -7.48 6.93
N GLU A 35 6.94 -7.83 8.15
CA GLU A 35 7.32 -9.19 8.54
C GLU A 35 6.12 -10.14 8.57
N HIS A 36 4.96 -9.62 8.97
CA HIS A 36 3.74 -10.41 9.15
C HIS A 36 2.53 -9.73 8.53
N CYS A 37 1.76 -10.50 7.75
CA CYS A 37 0.47 -10.09 7.19
C CYS A 37 -0.56 -11.17 7.52
N GLU A 38 -1.45 -10.87 8.46
CA GLU A 38 -2.51 -11.78 8.90
C GLU A 38 -3.84 -11.39 8.25
N ALA A 39 -4.47 -12.31 7.52
CA ALA A 39 -5.81 -12.12 7.01
C ALA A 39 -6.84 -12.26 8.14
N VAL A 40 -7.78 -11.31 8.22
CA VAL A 40 -8.84 -11.30 9.22
C VAL A 40 -10.17 -11.66 8.58
N GLY A 41 -10.82 -12.70 9.10
CA GLY A 41 -12.11 -13.17 8.61
C GLY A 41 -12.00 -14.10 7.41
N ARG A 42 -13.04 -14.12 6.56
CA ARG A 42 -13.19 -15.09 5.45
C ARG A 42 -13.21 -14.46 4.06
N ILE A 43 -13.27 -13.14 3.98
CA ILE A 43 -13.30 -12.40 2.70
C ILE A 43 -11.93 -12.54 2.04
N ARG A 44 -11.88 -12.80 0.74
CA ARG A 44 -10.61 -13.00 0.03
C ARG A 44 -9.87 -11.69 -0.15
N GLY A 45 -8.54 -11.72 -0.22
CA GLY A 45 -7.70 -10.52 -0.33
C GLY A 45 -7.88 -9.68 -1.61
N ASN A 46 -8.72 -10.11 -2.55
CA ASN A 46 -9.09 -9.35 -3.74
C ASN A 46 -10.55 -8.88 -3.73
N GLU A 47 -11.27 -9.10 -2.64
CA GLU A 47 -12.69 -8.75 -2.47
C GLU A 47 -12.83 -7.56 -1.51
N ILE A 48 -13.61 -6.55 -1.91
CA ILE A 48 -13.87 -5.35 -1.09
C ILE A 48 -14.40 -5.78 0.29
N GLY A 49 -13.85 -5.16 1.35
CA GLY A 49 -14.14 -5.51 2.74
C GLY A 49 -13.19 -6.53 3.34
N ALA A 50 -12.23 -7.08 2.56
CA ALA A 50 -11.12 -7.86 3.10
C ALA A 50 -10.36 -7.08 4.17
N LYS A 51 -9.92 -7.77 5.23
CA LYS A 51 -9.24 -7.14 6.36
C LYS A 51 -7.93 -7.83 6.64
N ARG A 52 -6.92 -7.06 7.06
CA ARG A 52 -5.63 -7.60 7.46
C ARG A 52 -5.05 -6.89 8.67
N ILE A 53 -4.12 -7.57 9.34
CA ILE A 53 -3.27 -7.01 10.37
C ILE A 53 -1.82 -7.10 9.90
N LEU A 54 -1.14 -5.97 9.76
CA LEU A 54 0.29 -5.92 9.41
C LEU A 54 1.13 -5.72 10.67
N ASN A 55 2.16 -6.56 10.84
CA ASN A 55 3.08 -6.56 11.99
C ASN A 55 2.37 -6.54 13.37
N GLY A 56 1.14 -7.05 13.44
CA GLY A 56 0.32 -7.03 14.66
C GLY A 56 -0.21 -5.65 15.08
N VAL A 57 0.05 -4.59 14.30
CA VAL A 57 -0.22 -3.20 14.74
C VAL A 57 -1.04 -2.38 13.75
N PHE A 58 -0.97 -2.64 12.44
CA PHE A 58 -1.79 -1.92 11.46
C PHE A 58 -3.01 -2.74 11.10
N HIS A 59 -4.19 -2.28 11.50
CA HIS A 59 -5.47 -2.88 11.15
C HIS A 59 -6.01 -2.18 9.92
N GLU A 60 -6.19 -2.91 8.82
CA GLU A 60 -6.59 -2.31 7.55
C GLU A 60 -7.79 -3.02 6.92
N THR A 61 -8.63 -2.24 6.24
CA THR A 61 -9.77 -2.74 5.45
C THR A 61 -9.63 -2.34 3.98
N LEU A 62 -9.80 -3.30 3.08
CA LEU A 62 -9.77 -3.09 1.63
C LEU A 62 -11.06 -2.38 1.16
N LEU A 63 -10.88 -1.22 0.51
CA LEU A 63 -11.97 -0.38 -0.01
C LEU A 63 -12.16 -0.54 -1.53
N GLU A 64 -11.11 -0.89 -2.25
CA GLU A 64 -11.14 -1.13 -3.70
C GLU A 64 -10.00 -2.07 -4.10
N CYS A 65 -10.29 -3.05 -4.96
CA CYS A 65 -9.29 -3.79 -5.72
C CYS A 65 -9.73 -3.86 -7.18
N ASN A 66 -9.17 -2.99 -8.00
CA ASN A 66 -9.58 -2.79 -9.39
C ASN A 66 -8.46 -3.24 -10.34
N SER A 67 -8.63 -4.41 -10.96
CA SER A 67 -7.63 -4.97 -11.88
C SER A 67 -7.54 -4.20 -13.20
N ALA A 68 -8.65 -3.68 -13.72
CA ALA A 68 -8.66 -2.92 -14.97
C ALA A 68 -7.89 -1.60 -14.82
N ALA A 69 -8.07 -0.93 -13.68
CA ALA A 69 -7.33 0.27 -13.35
C ALA A 69 -5.98 -0.02 -12.68
N ARG A 70 -5.67 -1.26 -12.27
CA ARG A 70 -4.50 -1.63 -11.45
C ARG A 70 -4.35 -0.75 -10.20
N ARG A 71 -5.42 -0.72 -9.39
CA ARG A 71 -5.54 0.12 -8.19
C ARG A 71 -6.01 -0.67 -6.98
N ILE A 72 -5.35 -0.46 -5.85
CA ILE A 72 -5.80 -0.87 -4.52
C ILE A 72 -6.09 0.38 -3.70
N ARG A 73 -7.22 0.41 -3.01
CA ARG A 73 -7.50 1.40 -1.96
C ARG A 73 -7.86 0.71 -0.66
N TYR A 74 -7.41 1.25 0.45
CA TYR A 74 -7.63 0.68 1.78
C TYR A 74 -7.74 1.78 2.83
N SER A 75 -8.38 1.47 3.97
CA SER A 75 -8.32 2.29 5.18
C SER A 75 -7.32 1.71 6.18
N ILE A 76 -6.70 2.58 6.98
CA ILE A 76 -6.12 2.19 8.26
C ILE A 76 -7.21 2.46 9.30
N ASP A 77 -7.74 1.39 9.87
CA ASP A 77 -8.81 1.42 10.88
C ASP A 77 -8.23 1.68 12.27
N ASP A 78 -7.04 1.14 12.54
CA ASP A 78 -6.23 1.42 13.72
C ASP A 78 -4.74 1.15 13.45
N GLY A 79 -3.86 1.79 14.21
CA GLY A 79 -2.42 1.78 13.98
C GLY A 79 -1.61 2.26 15.18
N PRO A 80 -0.27 2.15 15.14
CA PRO A 80 0.59 2.81 16.12
C PRO A 80 0.54 4.34 15.96
N SER A 81 0.88 5.09 17.02
CA SER A 81 1.13 6.53 16.88
C SER A 81 2.24 6.78 15.87
N PRO A 82 2.12 7.79 14.98
CA PRO A 82 1.11 8.87 14.98
C PRO A 82 -0.15 8.58 14.15
N VAL A 83 -0.35 7.35 13.67
CA VAL A 83 -1.48 6.96 12.80
C VAL A 83 -2.57 6.17 13.54
N SER A 84 -2.61 6.25 14.87
CA SER A 84 -3.64 5.57 15.65
C SER A 84 -5.03 6.18 15.40
N SER A 85 -6.08 5.39 15.62
CA SER A 85 -7.48 5.83 15.51
C SER A 85 -7.85 7.00 16.45
N ARG A 86 -6.98 7.33 17.43
CA ARG A 86 -7.15 8.46 18.35
C ARG A 86 -6.57 9.76 17.79
N GLU A 87 -5.55 9.68 16.96
CA GLU A 87 -4.79 10.82 16.44
C GLU A 87 -5.28 11.23 15.05
N ILE A 88 -5.62 10.24 14.22
CA ILE A 88 -6.07 10.46 12.85
C ILE A 88 -7.41 9.79 12.56
N LYS A 89 -8.14 10.31 11.58
CA LYS A 89 -9.42 9.76 11.10
C LYS A 89 -9.45 9.69 9.58
N ASN A 90 -10.32 8.83 9.06
CA ASN A 90 -10.61 8.73 7.63
C ASN A 90 -9.34 8.54 6.77
N TYR A 91 -8.37 7.78 7.27
CA TYR A 91 -7.17 7.47 6.51
C TYR A 91 -7.54 6.62 5.30
N VAL A 92 -7.12 7.05 4.11
CA VAL A 92 -7.28 6.27 2.89
C VAL A 92 -5.95 6.20 2.16
N GLY A 93 -5.41 5.00 2.04
CA GLY A 93 -4.28 4.67 1.17
C GLY A 93 -4.75 4.29 -0.23
N THR A 94 -3.97 4.67 -1.25
CA THR A 94 -4.19 4.30 -2.65
C THR A 94 -2.85 3.94 -3.29
N LEU A 95 -2.72 2.68 -3.71
CA LEU A 95 -1.61 2.17 -4.51
C LEU A 95 -2.09 1.96 -5.95
N GLN A 96 -1.41 2.58 -6.90
CA GLN A 96 -1.85 2.68 -8.29
C GLN A 96 -0.68 2.45 -9.24
N LEU A 97 -0.88 1.56 -10.22
CA LEU A 97 0.13 1.22 -11.22
C LEU A 97 -0.28 1.74 -12.60
N ARG A 98 0.67 2.22 -13.38
CA ARG A 98 0.49 2.60 -14.80
C ARG A 98 1.65 2.08 -15.64
N PRO A 99 1.40 1.62 -16.88
CA PRO A 99 2.49 1.25 -17.78
C PRO A 99 3.29 2.49 -18.20
N VAL A 100 4.62 2.37 -18.20
CA VAL A 100 5.52 3.29 -18.90
C VAL A 100 5.79 2.69 -20.28
N THR A 101 5.04 3.16 -21.27
CA THR A 101 5.00 2.53 -22.61
C THR A 101 6.28 2.68 -23.41
N LEU A 102 7.13 3.68 -23.08
CA LEU A 102 8.39 3.93 -23.78
C LEU A 102 9.39 2.78 -23.61
N ASN A 103 9.43 2.17 -22.43
CA ASN A 103 10.45 1.18 -22.06
C ASN A 103 9.85 -0.11 -21.46
N ASN A 104 8.54 -0.31 -21.63
CA ASN A 104 7.81 -1.43 -21.03
C ASN A 104 7.97 -1.51 -19.49
N GLY A 105 8.18 -0.37 -18.84
CA GLY A 105 8.32 -0.27 -17.39
C GLY A 105 6.98 -0.03 -16.70
N THR A 106 7.05 0.19 -15.39
CA THR A 106 5.87 0.47 -14.55
C THR A 106 6.10 1.71 -13.71
N PHE A 107 5.16 2.65 -13.78
CA PHE A 107 5.04 3.74 -12.83
C PHE A 107 4.16 3.28 -11.67
N VAL A 108 4.69 3.33 -10.45
CA VAL A 108 3.98 2.99 -9.22
C VAL A 108 3.84 4.27 -8.40
N GLU A 109 2.62 4.62 -8.01
CA GLU A 109 2.37 5.68 -7.04
C GLU A 109 1.63 5.14 -5.82
N TRP A 110 2.03 5.62 -4.65
CA TRP A 110 1.36 5.39 -3.38
C TRP A 110 1.02 6.72 -2.75
N ARG A 111 -0.26 6.94 -2.49
CA ARG A 111 -0.74 8.14 -1.84
C ARG A 111 -1.66 7.82 -0.68
N SER A 112 -1.67 8.67 0.33
CA SER A 112 -2.70 8.66 1.35
C SER A 112 -3.11 10.05 1.77
N SER A 113 -4.31 10.14 2.34
CA SER A 113 -4.85 11.34 2.96
C SER A 113 -5.63 10.97 4.21
N TRP A 114 -5.64 11.84 5.20
CA TRP A 114 -6.37 11.66 6.44
C TRP A 114 -6.79 12.99 7.07
N GLU A 115 -7.59 12.91 8.12
CA GLU A 115 -7.94 14.02 8.99
C GLU A 115 -7.09 13.93 10.26
N ALA A 116 -6.38 15.01 10.61
CA ALA A 116 -5.58 15.11 11.84
C ALA A 116 -5.48 16.56 12.29
N GLN A 117 -5.08 16.76 13.55
CA GLN A 117 -4.76 18.09 14.10
C GLN A 117 -3.32 18.52 13.80
N THR A 118 -2.43 17.58 13.47
CA THR A 118 -1.00 17.81 13.21
C THR A 118 -0.57 17.11 11.92
N GLU A 119 0.64 17.43 11.44
CA GLU A 119 1.26 16.83 10.26
C GLU A 119 2.27 15.71 10.62
N GLU A 120 2.34 15.30 11.89
CA GLU A 120 3.33 14.32 12.38
C GLU A 120 3.29 12.97 11.65
N ALA A 121 2.08 12.58 11.21
CA ALA A 121 1.88 11.36 10.45
C ALA A 121 2.42 11.41 9.00
N GLU A 122 2.73 12.59 8.46
CA GLU A 122 3.21 12.72 7.08
C GLU A 122 4.60 12.10 6.91
N GLU A 123 5.54 12.47 7.78
CA GLU A 123 6.92 11.94 7.76
C GLU A 123 6.93 10.43 8.08
N PHE A 124 6.09 9.99 9.02
CA PHE A 124 5.92 8.57 9.33
C PHE A 124 5.44 7.78 8.10
N CYS A 125 4.40 8.25 7.42
CA CYS A 125 3.91 7.60 6.19
C CYS A 125 4.94 7.66 5.05
N HIS A 126 5.68 8.78 4.93
CA HIS A 126 6.72 8.96 3.92
C HIS A 126 7.76 7.83 4.01
N GLN A 127 8.30 7.60 5.21
CA GLN A 127 9.34 6.60 5.43
C GLN A 127 8.87 5.19 5.10
N ILE A 128 7.64 4.84 5.51
CA ILE A 128 7.04 3.54 5.19
C ILE A 128 6.84 3.38 3.68
N TYR A 129 6.24 4.35 3.00
CA TYR A 129 6.00 4.26 1.56
C TYR A 129 7.29 4.22 0.75
N ALA A 130 8.30 5.01 1.11
CA ALA A 130 9.59 4.98 0.45
C ALA A 130 10.26 3.59 0.59
N ALA A 131 10.21 3.00 1.79
CA ALA A 131 10.75 1.66 2.02
C ALA A 131 9.99 0.59 1.23
N LEU A 132 8.66 0.60 1.27
CA LEU A 132 7.81 -0.35 0.54
C LEU A 132 8.03 -0.30 -0.96
N LEU A 133 8.02 0.91 -1.55
CA LEU A 133 8.26 1.09 -2.98
C LEU A 133 9.67 0.61 -3.36
N LYS A 134 10.68 0.90 -2.54
CA LYS A 134 12.05 0.40 -2.76
C LYS A 134 12.10 -1.13 -2.78
N THR A 135 11.47 -1.82 -1.84
CA THR A 135 11.46 -3.29 -1.81
C THR A 135 10.72 -3.86 -3.03
N LEU A 136 9.64 -3.22 -3.49
CA LEU A 136 8.95 -3.62 -4.71
C LEU A 136 9.87 -3.52 -5.95
N ALA A 137 10.62 -2.42 -6.08
CA ALA A 137 11.60 -2.25 -7.14
C ALA A 137 12.67 -3.35 -7.10
N GLN A 138 13.28 -3.58 -5.94
CA GLN A 138 14.31 -4.59 -5.74
C GLN A 138 13.82 -6.00 -6.12
N ARG A 139 12.58 -6.35 -5.74
CA ARG A 139 12.00 -7.66 -6.07
C ARG A 139 11.79 -7.85 -7.56
N LEU A 140 11.32 -6.81 -8.25
CA LEU A 140 10.95 -6.90 -9.68
C LEU A 140 12.12 -6.70 -10.63
N GLU A 141 13.19 -6.03 -10.19
CA GLU A 141 14.39 -5.82 -11.00
C GLU A 141 15.45 -6.91 -10.79
N ALA A 142 15.34 -7.69 -9.71
CA ALA A 142 16.17 -8.87 -9.48
C ALA A 142 15.61 -10.16 -10.11
N ALA A 143 14.37 -10.12 -10.64
CA ALA A 143 13.65 -11.24 -11.24
C ALA A 143 13.82 -11.29 -12.76
#